data_AF-A0A1E4JFQ8-F1
#
_entry.id   AF-A0A1E4JFQ8-F1
#
_cell.length_a   1.000
_cell.length_b   1.000
_cell.length_c   1.000
_cell.angle_alpha   90.00
_cell.angle_beta   90.00
_cell.angle_gamma   90.00
#
_symmetry.space_group_name_H-M   'P 1'
#
loop_
_entity.id
_entity.type
_entity.pdbx_description
1 polymer ?
#
loop_
_entity_poly.entity_id
_entity_poly.type
_entity_poly.pdbx_seq_one_letter_code
_entity_poly.pdbx_strand_id
1 'polypeptide(L)'
;MVSPTPPDPAAFFRDMLGQWENAANEFGANLMKSGEFARTVQGATTISLKAQEAAHEAMSRALAAANMPSRSEVADIAARLQGVEERLARIEALLSALAGDRGAAAPATPARPKPKRTKVPPPRKKPA
;
A
#
# COMPACT_ATOMS: atom_id res chain seq x y z
N MET A 1 2.65 -20.91 -65.97
CA MET A 1 1.97 -21.02 -64.66
C MET A 1 2.23 -19.72 -63.91
N VAL A 2 1.23 -18.86 -63.74
CA VAL A 2 1.35 -17.62 -62.96
C VAL A 2 0.80 -17.93 -61.57
N SER A 3 1.69 -18.00 -60.58
CA SER A 3 1.29 -18.17 -59.19
C SER A 3 0.57 -16.89 -58.71
N PRO A 4 -0.59 -16.99 -58.04
CA PRO A 4 -1.26 -15.82 -57.50
C PRO A 4 -0.42 -15.25 -56.36
N THR A 5 0.04 -14.01 -56.52
CA THR A 5 0.73 -13.26 -55.47
C THR A 5 -0.18 -13.20 -54.23
N PRO A 6 0.28 -13.61 -53.04
CA PRO A 6 -0.52 -13.51 -51.83
C PRO A 6 -0.91 -12.04 -51.57
N PRO A 7 -2.10 -11.78 -51.01
CA PRO A 7 -2.60 -10.42 -50.79
C PRO A 7 -1.56 -9.63 -50.00
N ASP A 8 -1.04 -8.56 -50.61
CA ASP A 8 0.02 -7.73 -50.04
C ASP A 8 -0.44 -7.23 -48.66
N PRO A 9 0.15 -7.71 -47.55
CA PRO A 9 -0.22 -7.29 -46.20
C PRO A 9 -0.05 -5.78 -46.01
N ALA A 10 0.87 -5.17 -46.77
CA ALA A 10 1.05 -3.74 -46.77
C ALA A 10 -0.11 -3.01 -47.47
N ALA A 11 -0.80 -3.64 -48.42
CA ALA A 11 -2.01 -3.08 -49.03
C ALA A 11 -3.17 -3.04 -48.05
N PHE A 12 -3.37 -4.12 -47.28
CA PHE A 12 -4.38 -4.15 -46.22
C PHE A 12 -4.08 -3.10 -45.13
N PHE A 13 -2.83 -3.00 -44.70
CA PHE A 13 -2.41 -2.00 -43.71
C PHE A 13 -2.58 -0.56 -44.23
N ARG A 14 -2.24 -0.31 -45.50
CA ARG A 14 -2.45 1.00 -46.15
C ARG A 14 -3.94 1.34 -46.27
N ASP A 15 -4.78 0.38 -46.58
CA ASP A 15 -6.23 0.59 -46.64
C ASP A 15 -6.80 0.91 -45.26
N MET A 16 -6.39 0.17 -44.23
CA MET A 16 -6.75 0.46 -42.85
C MET A 16 -6.27 1.84 -42.39
N LEU A 17 -5.06 2.24 -42.77
CA LEU A 17 -4.54 3.59 -42.50
C LEU A 17 -5.34 4.67 -43.23
N GLY A 18 -5.72 4.43 -44.50
CA GLY A 18 -6.56 5.36 -45.26
C GLY A 18 -7.95 5.51 -44.65
N GLN A 19 -8.55 4.40 -44.19
CA GLN A 19 -9.82 4.44 -43.46
C GLN A 19 -9.69 5.18 -42.11
N TRP A 20 -8.57 5.01 -41.41
CA TRP A 20 -8.28 5.75 -40.19
C TRP A 20 -8.07 7.25 -40.44
N GLU A 21 -7.37 7.62 -41.50
CA GLU A 21 -7.16 9.02 -41.90
C GLU A 21 -8.47 9.70 -42.30
N ASN A 22 -9.34 8.99 -43.03
CA ASN A 22 -10.69 9.47 -43.33
C ASN A 22 -11.52 9.65 -42.07
N ALA A 23 -11.50 8.66 -41.16
CA ALA A 23 -12.18 8.78 -39.87
C ALA A 23 -11.61 9.95 -39.04
N ALA A 24 -10.29 10.13 -39.00
CA ALA A 24 -9.64 11.24 -38.30
C ALA A 24 -10.00 12.60 -38.89
N ASN A 25 -10.14 12.70 -40.21
CA ASN A 25 -10.58 13.93 -40.89
C ASN A 25 -12.05 14.25 -40.58
N GLU A 26 -12.94 13.25 -40.60
CA GLU A 26 -14.35 13.41 -40.22
C GLU A 26 -14.51 13.76 -38.74
N PHE A 27 -13.75 13.10 -37.85
CA PHE A 27 -13.71 13.44 -36.44
C PHE A 27 -13.18 14.85 -36.24
N GLY A 28 -12.06 15.22 -36.83
CA GLY A 28 -11.46 16.56 -36.71
C GLY A 28 -12.38 17.68 -37.19
N ALA A 29 -13.06 17.48 -38.32
CA ALA A 29 -14.01 18.44 -38.87
C ALA A 29 -15.26 18.62 -38.00
N ASN A 30 -15.78 17.54 -37.40
CA ASN A 30 -16.98 17.57 -36.56
C ASN A 30 -16.68 18.00 -35.11
N LEU A 31 -15.50 17.66 -34.58
CA LEU A 31 -15.05 18.03 -33.24
C LEU A 31 -14.85 19.55 -33.13
N MET A 32 -14.24 20.17 -34.14
CA MET A 32 -14.00 21.62 -34.20
C MET A 32 -15.28 22.45 -34.40
N LYS A 33 -16.34 21.85 -34.93
CA LYS A 33 -17.63 22.52 -35.19
C LYS A 33 -18.59 22.47 -34.00
N SER A 34 -18.33 21.65 -32.99
CA SER A 34 -19.28 21.42 -31.91
C SER A 34 -18.80 22.08 -30.61
N GLY A 35 -19.57 23.03 -30.09
CA GLY A 35 -19.53 23.43 -28.67
C GLY A 35 -19.92 22.30 -27.69
N GLU A 36 -19.99 21.06 -28.19
CA GLU A 36 -20.35 19.83 -27.52
C GLU A 36 -19.12 19.05 -27.07
N PHE A 37 -17.93 19.37 -27.59
CA PHE A 37 -16.66 18.72 -27.25
C PHE A 37 -16.38 18.68 -25.74
N ALA A 38 -16.62 19.77 -25.02
CA ALA A 38 -16.41 19.79 -23.56
C ALA A 38 -17.37 18.82 -22.82
N ARG A 39 -18.62 18.68 -23.29
CA ARG A 39 -19.60 17.73 -22.72
C ARG A 39 -19.25 16.29 -23.11
N THR A 40 -18.79 16.05 -24.33
CA THR A 40 -18.39 14.72 -24.78
C THR A 40 -17.08 14.26 -24.15
N VAL A 41 -16.12 15.15 -23.86
CA VAL A 41 -14.89 14.82 -23.13
C VAL A 41 -15.23 14.42 -21.69
N GLN A 42 -16.06 15.19 -20.98
CA GLN A 42 -16.50 14.82 -19.62
C GLN A 42 -17.24 13.46 -19.63
N GLY A 43 -18.11 13.26 -20.63
CA GLY A 43 -18.81 11.99 -20.85
C GLY A 43 -17.86 10.84 -21.16
N ALA A 44 -16.89 11.05 -22.04
CA ALA A 44 -15.90 10.07 -22.46
C ALA A 44 -15.01 9.64 -21.29
N THR A 45 -14.53 10.57 -20.46
CA THR A 45 -13.77 10.22 -19.25
C THR A 45 -14.62 9.36 -18.30
N THR A 46 -15.90 9.69 -18.14
CA THR A 46 -16.82 8.90 -17.30
C THR A 46 -17.05 7.51 -17.88
N ILE A 47 -17.17 7.38 -19.20
CA ILE A 47 -17.30 6.09 -19.89
C ILE A 47 -16.01 5.27 -19.77
N SER A 48 -14.83 5.89 -19.90
CA SER A 48 -13.55 5.21 -19.72
C SER A 48 -13.38 4.66 -18.31
N LEU A 49 -13.77 5.41 -17.28
CA LEU A 49 -13.75 4.93 -15.90
C LEU A 49 -14.70 3.75 -15.68
N LYS A 50 -15.93 3.83 -16.23
CA LYS A 50 -16.89 2.72 -16.18
C LYS A 50 -16.41 1.49 -16.94
N ALA A 51 -15.72 1.68 -18.06
CA ALA A 51 -15.13 0.58 -18.83
C ALA A 51 -13.99 -0.09 -18.07
N GLN A 52 -13.15 0.69 -17.38
CA GLN A 52 -12.12 0.15 -16.48
C GLN A 52 -12.74 -0.64 -15.33
N GLU A 53 -13.79 -0.12 -14.70
CA GLU A 53 -14.52 -0.81 -13.64
C GLU A 53 -15.14 -2.13 -14.12
N ALA A 54 -15.80 -2.13 -15.28
CA ALA A 54 -16.36 -3.32 -15.89
C ALA A 54 -15.29 -4.37 -16.25
N ALA A 55 -14.12 -3.94 -16.71
CA ALA A 55 -12.99 -4.83 -16.99
C ALA A 55 -12.44 -5.44 -15.69
N HIS A 56 -12.33 -4.66 -14.62
CA HIS A 56 -11.92 -5.16 -13.31
C HIS A 56 -12.90 -6.17 -12.74
N GLU A 57 -14.21 -5.90 -12.84
CA GLU A 57 -15.28 -6.82 -12.42
C GLU A 57 -15.24 -8.13 -13.23
N ALA A 58 -15.05 -8.05 -14.56
CA ALA A 58 -14.91 -9.24 -15.39
C ALA A 58 -13.68 -10.07 -15.02
N MET A 59 -12.54 -9.42 -14.74
CA MET A 59 -11.33 -10.09 -14.29
C MET A 59 -11.50 -10.73 -12.90
N SER A 60 -12.16 -10.04 -11.97
CA SER A 60 -12.50 -10.60 -10.65
C SER A 60 -13.36 -11.85 -10.78
N ARG A 61 -14.40 -11.82 -11.63
CA ARG A 61 -15.25 -12.99 -11.90
C ARG A 61 -14.47 -14.13 -12.55
N ALA A 62 -13.56 -13.83 -13.46
CA ALA A 62 -12.69 -14.84 -14.08
C ALA A 62 -11.75 -15.49 -13.06
N LEU A 63 -11.16 -14.70 -12.15
CA LEU A 63 -10.33 -15.21 -11.05
C LEU A 63 -11.15 -16.05 -10.07
N ALA A 64 -12.34 -15.59 -9.70
CA ALA A 64 -13.26 -16.33 -8.84
C ALA A 64 -13.66 -17.68 -9.47
N ALA A 65 -13.95 -17.71 -10.77
CA ALA A 65 -14.24 -18.95 -11.50
C ALA A 65 -13.03 -19.91 -11.55
N ALA A 66 -11.81 -19.38 -11.49
CA ALA A 66 -10.57 -20.14 -11.39
C ALA A 66 -10.19 -20.49 -9.93
N ASN A 67 -11.04 -20.20 -8.94
CA ASN A 67 -10.74 -20.30 -7.51
C ASN A 67 -9.48 -19.51 -7.09
N MET A 68 -9.19 -18.41 -7.77
CA MET A 68 -8.06 -17.53 -7.45
C MET A 68 -8.56 -16.27 -6.72
N PRO A 69 -7.90 -15.85 -5.63
CA PRO A 69 -8.27 -14.63 -4.91
C PRO A 69 -7.96 -13.39 -5.74
N SER A 70 -8.85 -12.41 -5.67
CA SER A 70 -8.69 -11.11 -6.29
C SER A 70 -7.69 -10.22 -5.55
N ARG A 71 -7.15 -9.21 -6.23
CA ARG A 71 -6.19 -8.26 -5.62
C ARG A 71 -6.78 -7.51 -4.41
N SER A 72 -8.07 -7.14 -4.49
CA SER A 72 -8.77 -6.45 -3.38
C SER A 72 -8.89 -7.35 -2.16
N GLU A 73 -9.25 -8.61 -2.33
CA GLU A 73 -9.37 -9.57 -1.22
C GLU A 73 -8.02 -9.80 -0.53
N VAL A 74 -6.91 -9.88 -1.30
CA VAL A 74 -5.56 -9.99 -0.73
C VAL A 74 -5.22 -8.75 0.10
N ALA A 75 -5.55 -7.56 -0.40
CA ALA A 75 -5.31 -6.31 0.33
C ALA A 75 -6.12 -6.24 1.64
N ASP A 76 -7.39 -6.65 1.60
CA ASP A 76 -8.26 -6.69 2.78
C ASP A 76 -7.74 -7.68 3.84
N ILE A 77 -7.27 -8.85 3.42
CA ILE A 77 -6.65 -9.83 4.33
C ILE A 77 -5.37 -9.25 4.95
N ALA A 78 -4.52 -8.59 4.16
CA ALA A 78 -3.29 -7.96 4.65
C ALA A 78 -3.59 -6.88 5.70
N ALA A 79 -4.59 -6.03 5.47
CA ALA A 79 -5.00 -5.01 6.42
C ALA A 79 -5.51 -5.61 7.74
N ARG A 80 -6.29 -6.69 7.66
CA ARG A 80 -6.77 -7.42 8.86
C ARG A 80 -5.61 -8.06 9.62
N LEU A 81 -4.62 -8.63 8.91
CA LEU A 81 -3.41 -9.20 9.50
C LEU A 81 -2.60 -8.16 10.26
N GLN A 82 -2.38 -6.99 9.66
CA GLN A 82 -1.69 -5.88 10.31
C GLN A 82 -2.40 -5.45 11.61
N GLY A 83 -3.74 -5.36 11.60
CA GLY A 83 -4.51 -5.06 12.81
C GLY A 83 -4.42 -6.14 13.90
N VAL A 84 -4.21 -7.40 13.51
CA VAL A 84 -3.94 -8.49 14.46
C VAL A 84 -2.53 -8.35 15.05
N GLU A 85 -1.52 -8.08 14.22
CA GLU A 85 -0.14 -7.87 14.65
C GLU A 85 -0.01 -6.71 15.65
N GLU A 86 -0.71 -5.60 15.42
CA GLU A 86 -0.75 -4.47 16.36
C GLU A 86 -1.40 -4.82 17.71
N ARG A 87 -2.41 -5.71 17.70
CA ARG A 87 -3.02 -6.20 18.95
C ARG A 87 -2.08 -7.15 19.68
N LEU A 88 -1.38 -8.02 18.96
CA LEU A 88 -0.37 -8.91 19.54
C LEU A 88 0.77 -8.11 20.16
N ALA A 89 1.32 -7.11 19.45
CA ALA A 89 2.37 -6.24 19.97
C ALA A 89 1.93 -5.51 21.25
N ARG A 90 0.67 -5.05 21.33
CA ARG A 90 0.11 -4.45 22.56
C ARG A 90 0.00 -5.46 23.70
N ILE A 91 -0.45 -6.69 23.43
CA ILE A 91 -0.54 -7.74 24.43
C ILE A 91 0.86 -8.09 24.95
N GLU A 92 1.84 -8.24 24.07
CA GLU A 92 3.24 -8.51 24.42
C GLU A 92 3.84 -7.38 25.29
N ALA A 93 3.55 -6.13 24.97
CA ALA A 93 3.97 -4.98 25.77
C ALA A 93 3.35 -5.00 27.18
N LEU A 94 2.04 -5.30 27.29
CA LEU A 94 1.36 -5.41 28.58
C LEU A 94 1.87 -6.59 29.41
N LEU A 95 2.13 -7.74 28.79
CA LEU A 95 2.72 -8.90 29.46
C LEU A 95 4.14 -8.60 29.94
N SER A 96 4.95 -7.95 29.10
CA SER A 96 6.31 -7.53 29.46
C SER A 96 6.31 -6.53 30.61
N ALA A 97 5.38 -5.57 30.62
CA ALA A 97 5.22 -4.64 31.72
C ALA A 97 4.83 -5.36 33.03
N LEU A 98 3.87 -6.29 32.96
CA LEU A 98 3.44 -7.05 34.14
C LEU A 98 4.53 -8.01 34.66
N ALA A 99 5.31 -8.61 33.76
CA ALA A 99 6.45 -9.46 34.11
C ALA A 99 7.61 -8.62 34.68
N GLY A 100 7.86 -7.45 34.12
CA GLY A 100 8.79 -6.45 34.63
C GLY A 100 8.41 -5.97 36.03
N ASP A 101 7.13 -5.78 36.31
CA ASP A 101 6.62 -5.41 37.64
C ASP A 101 6.75 -6.55 38.67
N ARG A 102 6.71 -7.83 38.22
CA ARG A 102 6.94 -9.00 39.07
C ARG A 102 8.43 -9.32 39.30
N GLY A 103 9.32 -8.80 38.44
CA GLY A 103 10.77 -8.99 38.50
C GLY A 103 11.56 -7.77 38.96
N ALA A 104 10.93 -6.60 39.03
CA ALA A 104 11.52 -5.41 39.63
C ALA A 104 11.59 -5.61 41.14
N ALA A 105 12.73 -6.13 41.59
CA ALA A 105 13.21 -5.86 42.94
C ALA A 105 12.94 -4.38 43.24
N ALA A 106 12.23 -4.12 44.34
CA ALA A 106 11.81 -2.79 44.78
C ALA A 106 12.90 -1.76 44.45
N PRO A 107 12.56 -0.59 43.89
CA PRO A 107 13.54 0.42 43.50
C PRO A 107 14.50 0.60 44.66
N ALA A 108 15.78 0.29 44.43
CA ALA A 108 16.80 0.34 45.46
C ALA A 108 16.77 1.74 46.05
N THR A 109 16.25 1.86 47.27
CA THR A 109 16.17 3.13 47.98
C THR A 109 17.56 3.76 47.92
N PRO A 110 17.73 5.00 47.42
CA PRO A 110 19.05 5.59 47.30
C PRO A 110 19.71 5.55 48.68
N ALA A 111 20.83 4.84 48.77
CA ALA A 111 21.52 4.60 50.03
C ALA A 111 21.89 5.95 50.63
N ARG A 112 21.16 6.35 51.67
CA ARG A 112 21.39 7.62 52.38
C ARG A 112 22.86 7.63 52.84
N PRO A 113 23.63 8.69 52.54
CA PRO A 113 25.06 8.72 52.88
C PRO A 113 25.22 8.53 54.39
N LYS A 114 25.97 7.49 54.79
CA LYS A 114 26.21 7.17 56.20
C LYS A 114 26.99 8.32 56.86
N PRO A 115 26.58 8.80 58.05
CA PRO A 115 27.25 9.89 58.74
C PRO A 115 28.69 9.52 59.09
N LYS A 116 29.62 10.45 58.80
CA LYS A 116 31.05 10.29 59.07
C LYS A 116 31.28 10.14 60.57
N ARG A 117 31.96 9.06 61.00
CA ARG A 117 32.20 8.75 62.42
C ARG A 117 33.08 9.84 63.06
N THR A 118 32.54 10.61 64.00
CA THR A 118 33.24 11.72 64.68
C THR A 118 33.83 11.34 66.06
N LYS A 119 33.65 10.10 66.53
CA LYS A 119 34.29 9.65 67.77
C LYS A 119 35.76 9.32 67.52
N VAL A 120 36.63 10.26 67.91
CA VAL A 120 38.07 10.04 68.06
C VAL A 120 38.32 9.29 69.37
N PRO A 121 39.16 8.23 69.39
CA PRO A 121 39.50 7.51 70.61
C PRO A 121 40.23 8.42 71.61
N PRO A 122 40.02 8.26 72.93
CA PRO A 122 40.71 9.05 73.93
C PRO A 122 42.24 8.83 73.85
N PRO A 123 43.05 9.89 74.02
CA PRO A 123 44.51 9.78 73.95
C PRO A 123 45.01 8.91 75.10
N ARG A 124 45.89 7.95 74.76
CA ARG A 124 46.55 7.06 75.72
C ARG A 124 47.39 7.91 76.69
N LYS A 125 47.10 7.84 77.99
CA LYS A 125 47.98 8.40 79.03
C LYS A 125 49.30 7.62 79.04
N LYS A 126 50.42 8.34 78.93
CA LYS A 126 51.76 7.77 79.13
C LYS A 126 51.98 7.50 80.63
N PRO A 127 52.58 6.37 81.01
CA PRO A 127 52.99 6.13 82.38
C PRO A 127 54.24 6.97 82.73
N ALA A 128 54.34 7.33 84.00
CA ALA A 128 55.44 8.07 84.63
C ALA A 128 56.71 7.21 84.76
#